data_AF-A0A372BUD6-F1
#
_entry.id   AF-A0A372BUD6-F1
#
_cell.length_a   1.000
_cell.length_b   1.000
_cell.length_c   1.000
_cell.angle_alpha   90.00
_cell.angle_beta   90.00
_cell.angle_gamma   90.00
#
_symmetry.space_group_name_H-M   'P 1'
#
loop_
_entity.id
_entity.type
_entity.pdbx_description
1 polymer ?
#
loop_
_entity_poly.entity_id
_entity_poly.type
_entity_poly.pdbx_seq_one_letter_code
_entity_poly.pdbx_strand_id
1 'polypeptide(L)'
;MIRTNRFFALTLLLVSLASLATAKPPHLIRDHLLNDSDKSITSVNSVESFHAEALDDLVTTGIWKVAYNSEGNDGESLVFMAVKDGEVLRIHRFDQPRTRENFLKLLPDDFRVTSDEDAKRLVAATLALYFGFPFSEPEKTVDELRVEKRNGEYFFVDGERFGDATGYHITTDDEGRVTGYEYSWELPVAPPEN
;
A
#
# COMPACT_ATOMS: atom_id res chain seq x y z
N MET A 1 75.28 8.41 7.24
CA MET A 1 74.53 8.58 5.98
C MET A 1 73.41 7.52 5.96
N ILE A 2 72.17 7.97 6.20
CA ILE A 2 70.85 7.58 5.63
C ILE A 2 70.50 6.06 5.57
N ARG A 3 69.62 5.54 6.46
CA ARG A 3 68.16 5.20 6.28
C ARG A 3 67.88 4.31 5.05
N THR A 4 67.12 3.21 5.07
CA THR A 4 65.69 3.09 5.48
C THR A 4 65.23 1.62 5.40
N ASN A 5 64.37 1.21 6.34
CA ASN A 5 63.44 0.07 6.25
C ASN A 5 62.55 0.12 5.00
N ARG A 6 62.00 -1.04 4.58
CA ARG A 6 60.56 -1.30 4.30
C ARG A 6 60.44 -2.63 3.54
N PHE A 7 60.02 -3.72 4.18
CA PHE A 7 58.62 -4.15 4.30
C PHE A 7 57.80 -3.86 3.05
N PHE A 8 57.68 -4.85 2.16
CA PHE A 8 56.57 -4.94 1.21
C PHE A 8 55.65 -6.05 1.70
N ALA A 9 54.68 -5.68 2.54
CA ALA A 9 53.53 -6.51 2.84
C ALA A 9 52.50 -6.30 1.73
N LEU A 10 52.33 -7.32 0.89
CA LEU A 10 51.28 -7.36 -0.12
C LEU A 10 49.94 -7.54 0.63
N THR A 11 49.21 -6.45 0.83
CA THR A 11 47.88 -6.50 1.46
C THR A 11 46.89 -6.97 0.39
N LEU A 12 46.48 -8.24 0.46
CA LEU A 12 45.35 -8.74 -0.31
C LEU A 12 44.10 -7.96 0.15
N LEU A 13 43.60 -7.09 -0.72
CA LEU A 13 42.29 -6.46 -0.55
C LEU A 13 41.22 -7.53 -0.88
N LEU A 14 40.86 -8.34 0.12
CA LEU A 14 39.66 -9.15 0.09
C LEU A 14 38.48 -8.18 0.12
N VAL A 15 37.99 -7.79 -1.06
CA VAL A 15 36.67 -7.21 -1.23
C VAL A 15 35.68 -8.32 -0.91
N SER A 16 35.36 -8.48 0.36
CA SER A 16 34.20 -9.23 0.82
C SER A 16 32.96 -8.49 0.31
N LEU A 17 32.56 -8.79 -0.92
CA LEU A 17 31.16 -8.71 -1.32
C LEU A 17 30.42 -9.71 -0.45
N ALA A 18 30.09 -9.30 0.77
CA ALA A 18 28.97 -9.88 1.46
C ALA A 18 27.78 -9.60 0.55
N SER A 19 27.40 -10.61 -0.23
CA SER A 19 26.06 -10.73 -0.76
C SER A 19 25.13 -10.64 0.43
N LEU A 20 24.70 -9.41 0.75
CA LEU A 20 23.60 -9.16 1.66
C LEU A 20 22.45 -9.96 1.09
N ALA A 21 22.19 -11.12 1.69
CA ALA A 21 21.00 -11.87 1.38
C ALA A 21 19.84 -10.96 1.79
N THR A 22 19.28 -10.23 0.83
CA THR A 22 18.08 -9.44 1.06
C THR A 22 17.03 -10.39 1.60
N ALA A 23 16.64 -10.19 2.86
CA ALA A 23 15.66 -11.05 3.50
C ALA A 23 14.38 -11.06 2.67
N LYS A 24 13.76 -12.23 2.52
CA LYS A 24 12.55 -12.37 1.71
C LYS A 24 11.42 -11.52 2.32
N PRO A 25 10.47 -11.00 1.52
CA PRO A 25 9.40 -10.14 2.01
C PRO A 25 8.65 -10.67 3.25
N PRO A 26 8.31 -11.98 3.36
CA PRO A 26 7.63 -12.50 4.55
C PRO A 26 8.43 -12.37 5.86
N HIS A 27 9.76 -12.41 5.77
CA HIS A 27 10.63 -12.24 6.93
C HIS A 27 10.67 -10.78 7.36
N LEU A 28 10.87 -9.87 6.40
CA LEU A 28 10.89 -8.43 6.66
C LEU A 28 9.58 -7.94 7.26
N ILE A 29 8.44 -8.41 6.74
CA ILE A 29 7.11 -8.09 7.25
C ILE A 29 6.92 -8.57 8.69
N ARG A 30 7.30 -9.83 8.98
CA ARG A 30 7.19 -10.39 10.33
C ARG A 30 8.05 -9.61 11.32
N ASP A 31 9.30 -9.34 10.97
CA ASP A 31 10.21 -8.57 11.83
C ASP A 31 9.69 -7.16 12.06
N HIS A 32 9.19 -6.50 11.01
CA HIS A 32 8.63 -5.15 11.13
C HIS A 32 7.48 -5.10 12.13
N LEU A 33 6.53 -6.03 12.06
CA LEU A 33 5.39 -6.06 12.97
C LEU A 33 5.77 -6.41 14.41
N LEU A 34 6.66 -7.39 14.61
CA LEU A 34 7.07 -7.78 15.98
C LEU A 34 7.92 -6.70 16.66
N ASN A 35 8.57 -5.83 15.89
CA ASN A 35 9.34 -4.71 16.41
C ASN A 35 8.57 -3.37 16.37
N ASP A 36 7.31 -3.37 15.92
CA ASP A 36 6.44 -2.18 15.95
C ASP A 36 6.00 -1.93 17.39
N SER A 37 6.68 -0.99 18.06
CA SER A 37 6.45 -0.65 19.47
C SER A 37 5.05 -0.10 19.75
N ASP A 38 4.35 0.39 18.72
CA ASP A 38 3.12 1.15 18.89
C ASP A 38 1.88 0.26 18.92
N LYS A 39 2.00 -1.02 18.57
CA LYS A 39 0.86 -1.93 18.40
C LYS A 39 0.81 -3.11 19.35
N SER A 40 1.74 -3.22 20.30
CA SER A 40 1.86 -4.36 21.23
C SER A 40 1.60 -5.70 20.55
N ILE A 41 2.17 -5.92 19.36
CA ILE A 41 1.95 -7.13 18.57
C ILE A 41 2.62 -8.30 19.29
N THR A 42 1.85 -9.32 19.62
CA THR A 42 2.30 -10.48 20.40
C THR A 42 2.71 -11.65 19.50
N SER A 43 2.08 -11.79 18.34
CA SER A 43 2.44 -12.82 17.35
C SER A 43 2.04 -12.43 15.93
N VAL A 44 2.81 -12.90 14.94
CA VAL A 44 2.45 -12.87 13.51
C VAL A 44 2.14 -14.30 13.07
N ASN A 45 0.85 -14.58 12.90
CA ASN A 45 0.32 -15.93 12.68
C ASN A 45 0.55 -16.39 11.24
N SER A 46 0.34 -15.51 10.26
CA SER A 46 0.58 -15.80 8.84
C SER A 46 1.04 -14.59 8.04
N VAL A 47 1.80 -14.84 6.97
CA VAL A 47 2.19 -13.86 5.94
C VAL A 47 2.09 -14.58 4.60
N GLU A 48 0.97 -14.36 3.90
CA GLU A 48 0.58 -15.12 2.71
C GLU A 48 0.54 -14.21 1.49
N SER A 49 1.03 -14.69 0.35
CA SER A 49 0.95 -13.93 -0.90
C SER A 49 -0.51 -13.70 -1.26
N PHE A 50 -0.86 -12.46 -1.55
CA PHE A 50 -2.20 -12.07 -1.96
C PHE A 50 -2.22 -11.73 -3.44
N HIS A 51 -3.20 -12.27 -4.14
CA HIS A 51 -3.38 -12.06 -5.57
C HIS A 51 -4.82 -11.66 -5.85
N ALA A 52 -4.96 -10.68 -6.72
CA ALA A 52 -6.23 -10.27 -7.29
C ALA A 52 -5.94 -9.62 -8.64
N GLU A 53 -6.73 -9.94 -9.65
CA GLU A 53 -6.51 -9.49 -11.05
C GLU A 53 -6.27 -7.97 -11.14
N ALA A 54 -7.15 -7.16 -10.54
CA ALA A 54 -7.01 -5.71 -10.56
C ALA A 54 -5.74 -5.17 -9.88
N LEU A 55 -5.19 -5.89 -8.89
CA LEU A 55 -3.90 -5.55 -8.27
C LEU A 55 -2.75 -5.99 -9.15
N ASP A 56 -2.76 -7.25 -9.57
CA ASP A 56 -1.69 -7.85 -10.37
C ASP A 56 -1.50 -7.12 -11.72
N ASP A 57 -2.57 -6.54 -12.27
CA ASP A 57 -2.57 -5.73 -13.50
C ASP A 57 -2.05 -4.28 -13.30
N LEU A 58 -2.00 -3.79 -12.06
CA LEU A 58 -1.62 -2.41 -11.76
C LEU A 58 -0.24 -2.30 -11.09
N VAL A 59 0.07 -3.22 -10.17
CA VAL A 59 1.30 -3.19 -9.39
C VAL A 59 2.13 -4.46 -9.61
N THR A 60 3.43 -4.29 -9.74
CA THR A 60 4.37 -5.42 -9.88
C THR A 60 4.94 -5.88 -8.53
N THR A 61 4.78 -5.06 -7.49
CA THR A 61 5.24 -5.37 -6.14
C THR A 61 4.26 -6.34 -5.49
N GLY A 62 4.76 -7.49 -5.00
CA GLY A 62 3.92 -8.47 -4.33
C GLY A 62 3.26 -7.93 -3.07
N ILE A 63 1.95 -8.18 -2.95
CA ILE A 63 1.14 -7.86 -1.78
C ILE A 63 1.00 -9.11 -0.90
N TRP A 64 0.99 -8.90 0.41
CA TRP A 64 0.89 -9.96 1.41
C TRP A 64 -0.30 -9.71 2.32
N LYS A 65 -1.14 -10.72 2.49
CA LYS A 65 -2.15 -10.77 3.56
C LYS A 65 -1.46 -11.25 4.82
N VAL A 66 -1.58 -10.48 5.89
CA VAL A 66 -0.89 -10.72 7.16
C VAL A 66 -1.91 -10.83 8.26
N ALA A 67 -1.77 -11.87 9.07
CA ALA A 67 -2.60 -12.13 10.22
C ALA A 67 -1.76 -12.07 11.50
N TYR A 68 -2.20 -11.32 12.50
CA TYR A 68 -1.43 -11.07 13.72
C TYR A 68 -2.33 -10.89 14.94
N ASN A 69 -1.76 -11.14 16.13
CA ASN A 69 -2.40 -10.86 17.41
C ASN A 69 -1.72 -9.67 18.08
N SER A 70 -2.49 -8.86 18.79
CA SER A 70 -2.01 -7.74 19.59
C SER A 70 -2.55 -7.81 21.01
N GLU A 71 -1.80 -7.30 21.97
CA GLU A 71 -2.27 -7.18 23.36
C GLU A 71 -3.56 -6.34 23.43
N GLY A 72 -4.53 -6.81 24.21
CA GLY A 72 -5.80 -6.10 24.43
C GLY A 72 -6.82 -6.19 23.31
N ASN A 73 -6.58 -6.98 22.26
CA ASN A 73 -7.57 -7.24 21.21
C ASN A 73 -8.00 -8.72 21.25
N ASP A 74 -9.30 -8.97 21.42
CA ASP A 74 -9.86 -10.32 21.40
C ASP A 74 -10.04 -10.77 19.94
N GLY A 75 -9.03 -11.45 19.41
CA GLY A 75 -9.07 -12.06 18.09
C GLY A 75 -7.90 -11.69 17.19
N GLU A 76 -7.90 -12.28 16.00
CA GLU A 76 -6.87 -12.06 15.00
C GLU A 76 -7.16 -10.80 14.19
N SER A 77 -6.14 -9.94 14.07
CA SER A 77 -6.17 -8.76 13.21
C SER A 77 -5.59 -9.09 11.84
N LEU A 78 -6.17 -8.51 10.80
CA LEU A 78 -5.70 -8.66 9.42
C LEU A 78 -5.21 -7.34 8.83
N VAL A 79 -4.19 -7.41 8.00
CA VAL A 79 -3.62 -6.27 7.29
C VAL A 79 -3.02 -6.70 5.95
N PHE A 80 -2.99 -5.80 4.97
CA PHE A 80 -2.24 -5.99 3.74
C PHE A 80 -0.90 -5.23 3.82
N MET A 81 0.17 -5.86 3.39
CA MET A 81 1.51 -5.29 3.44
C MET A 81 2.26 -5.55 2.14
N ALA A 82 3.23 -4.70 1.83
CA ALA A 82 4.14 -4.85 0.70
C ALA A 82 5.58 -4.59 1.17
N VAL A 83 6.55 -5.05 0.37
CA VAL A 83 7.95 -4.69 0.55
C VAL A 83 8.46 -4.09 -0.74
N LYS A 84 8.83 -2.81 -0.73
CA LYS A 84 9.41 -2.11 -1.88
C LYS A 84 10.77 -1.54 -1.47
N ASP A 85 11.82 -1.90 -2.21
CA ASP A 85 13.19 -1.44 -1.97
C ASP A 85 13.70 -1.65 -0.52
N GLY A 86 13.20 -2.70 0.14
CA GLY A 86 13.52 -3.03 1.53
C GLY A 86 12.66 -2.32 2.59
N GLU A 87 11.83 -1.35 2.19
CA GLU A 87 10.84 -0.71 3.05
C GLU A 87 9.60 -1.60 3.17
N VAL A 88 9.13 -1.83 4.41
CA VAL A 88 7.88 -2.55 4.69
C VAL A 88 6.75 -1.53 4.76
N LEU A 89 5.76 -1.70 3.88
CA LEU A 89 4.65 -0.76 3.69
C LEU A 89 3.34 -1.38 4.15
N ARG A 90 2.59 -0.67 5.00
CA ARG A 90 1.20 -1.03 5.32
C ARG A 90 0.26 -0.45 4.27
N ILE A 91 -0.58 -1.31 3.69
CA ILE A 91 -1.52 -0.93 2.63
C ILE A 91 -2.94 -0.89 3.22
N HIS A 92 -3.58 0.27 3.13
CA HIS A 92 -4.90 0.50 3.71
C HIS A 92 -6.03 0.14 2.76
N ARG A 93 -7.13 -0.40 3.33
CA ARG A 93 -8.37 -0.76 2.64
C ARG A 93 -9.41 0.37 2.70
N PHE A 94 -10.59 0.10 2.12
CA PHE A 94 -11.66 1.06 1.78
C PHE A 94 -12.66 1.46 2.87
N ASP A 95 -12.47 1.11 4.14
CA ASP A 95 -13.52 1.24 5.17
C ASP A 95 -13.34 2.43 6.15
N GLN A 96 -12.14 3.02 6.17
CA GLN A 96 -11.81 4.12 7.07
C GLN A 96 -11.23 5.33 6.32
N PRO A 97 -11.57 6.56 6.75
CA PRO A 97 -11.00 7.77 6.19
C PRO A 97 -9.50 7.79 6.44
N ARG A 98 -8.72 7.57 5.39
CA ARG A 98 -7.25 7.50 5.45
C ARG A 98 -6.66 7.80 4.08
N THR A 99 -5.43 8.31 4.10
CA THR A 99 -4.61 8.36 2.89
C THR A 99 -4.18 6.94 2.49
N ARG A 100 -3.95 6.75 1.19
CA ARG A 100 -3.37 5.54 0.59
C ARG A 100 -1.97 5.82 0.06
N GLU A 101 -1.21 6.68 0.74
CA GLU A 101 0.14 7.08 0.32
C GLU A 101 1.08 5.88 0.08
N ASN A 102 1.00 4.86 0.93
CA ASN A 102 1.79 3.65 0.76
C ASN A 102 1.36 2.81 -0.44
N PHE A 103 0.10 2.88 -0.87
CA PHE A 103 -0.34 2.27 -2.13
C PHE A 103 0.22 3.03 -3.32
N LEU A 104 0.24 4.38 -3.26
CA LEU A 104 0.84 5.21 -4.32
C LEU A 104 2.32 4.88 -4.53
N LYS A 105 3.05 4.60 -3.46
CA LYS A 105 4.45 4.13 -3.55
C LYS A 105 4.59 2.85 -4.35
N LEU A 106 3.56 2.02 -4.50
CA LEU A 106 3.62 0.75 -5.25
C LEU A 106 3.34 0.91 -6.74
N LEU A 107 2.79 2.05 -7.17
CA LEU A 107 2.47 2.30 -8.56
C LEU A 107 3.76 2.35 -9.41
N PRO A 108 3.70 1.90 -10.67
CA PRO A 108 4.76 2.14 -11.64
C PRO A 108 5.06 3.64 -11.81
N ASP A 109 6.32 4.02 -11.96
CA ASP A 109 6.74 5.43 -12.10
C ASP A 109 6.14 6.13 -13.32
N ASP A 110 5.73 5.37 -14.34
CA ASP A 110 5.10 5.81 -15.57
C ASP A 110 3.56 5.69 -15.54
N PHE A 111 2.96 5.22 -14.45
CA PHE A 111 1.51 5.19 -14.31
C PHE A 111 0.93 6.60 -14.30
N ARG A 112 -0.09 6.85 -15.13
CA ARG A 112 -0.79 8.13 -15.23
C ARG A 112 -2.29 7.90 -15.25
N VAL A 113 -3.01 8.79 -14.61
CA VAL A 113 -4.47 8.85 -14.65
C VAL A 113 -4.88 9.96 -15.62
N THR A 114 -5.09 9.58 -16.88
CA THR A 114 -5.47 10.52 -17.96
C THR A 114 -6.94 10.38 -18.37
N SER A 115 -7.57 9.27 -17.96
CA SER A 115 -8.94 8.92 -18.26
C SER A 115 -9.67 8.37 -17.02
N ASP A 116 -11.00 8.30 -17.09
CA ASP A 116 -11.83 7.70 -16.04
C ASP A 116 -11.49 6.21 -15.87
N GLU A 117 -11.12 5.52 -16.96
CA GLU A 117 -10.72 4.10 -16.91
C GLU A 117 -9.39 3.91 -16.15
N ASP A 118 -8.42 4.81 -16.31
CA ASP A 118 -7.19 4.77 -15.52
C ASP A 118 -7.48 4.97 -14.02
N ALA A 119 -8.38 5.91 -13.71
CA ALA A 119 -8.80 6.18 -12.34
C ALA A 119 -9.55 4.98 -11.74
N LYS A 120 -10.42 4.34 -12.51
CA LYS A 120 -11.11 3.10 -12.12
C LYS A 120 -10.13 1.98 -11.81
N ARG A 121 -9.07 1.79 -12.60
CA ARG A 121 -8.04 0.77 -12.32
C ARG A 121 -7.44 0.94 -10.93
N LEU A 122 -7.14 2.17 -10.53
CA LEU A 122 -6.62 2.49 -9.19
C LEU A 122 -7.61 2.12 -8.07
N VAL A 123 -8.88 2.50 -8.26
CA VAL A 123 -9.94 2.21 -7.28
C VAL A 123 -10.25 0.71 -7.21
N ALA A 124 -10.36 0.04 -8.35
CA ALA A 124 -10.59 -1.40 -8.46
C ALA A 124 -9.50 -2.21 -7.73
N ALA A 125 -8.23 -1.85 -7.94
CA ALA A 125 -7.10 -2.47 -7.25
C ALA A 125 -7.20 -2.32 -5.71
N THR A 126 -7.70 -1.19 -5.23
CA THR A 126 -7.87 -0.94 -3.79
C THR A 126 -9.10 -1.67 -3.22
N LEU A 127 -10.19 -1.73 -3.98
CA LEU A 127 -11.39 -2.51 -3.61
C LEU A 127 -11.07 -4.01 -3.52
N ALA A 128 -10.14 -4.49 -4.34
CA ALA A 128 -9.66 -5.88 -4.30
C ALA A 128 -8.93 -6.25 -3.00
N LEU A 129 -8.47 -5.26 -2.20
CA LEU A 129 -7.90 -5.48 -0.87
C LEU A 129 -8.99 -5.85 0.15
N TYR A 130 -9.53 -7.05 0.00
CA TYR A 130 -10.66 -7.58 0.75
C TYR A 130 -10.28 -8.88 1.49
N PHE A 131 -10.76 -9.01 2.73
CA PHE A 131 -10.43 -10.16 3.59
C PHE A 131 -11.42 -11.33 3.53
N GLY A 132 -12.58 -11.19 2.86
CA GLY A 132 -13.58 -12.25 2.74
C GLY A 132 -14.70 -12.25 3.78
N PHE A 133 -14.88 -11.18 4.58
CA PHE A 133 -15.96 -11.10 5.57
C PHE A 133 -17.19 -10.35 5.03
N PRO A 134 -18.42 -10.90 5.17
CA PRO A 134 -19.65 -10.35 4.60
C PRO A 134 -20.02 -8.96 5.12
N PHE A 135 -19.51 -8.55 6.29
CA PHE A 135 -19.70 -7.20 6.83
C PHE A 135 -18.76 -6.15 6.22
N SER A 136 -17.93 -6.56 5.27
CA SER A 136 -16.86 -5.73 4.72
C SER A 136 -16.63 -5.99 3.23
N GLU A 137 -17.59 -6.60 2.54
CA GLU A 137 -17.63 -6.53 1.08
C GLU A 137 -17.66 -5.06 0.66
N PRO A 138 -17.06 -4.72 -0.48
CA PRO A 138 -17.30 -3.40 -1.04
C PRO A 138 -18.80 -3.28 -1.26
N GLU A 139 -19.43 -2.29 -0.63
CA GLU A 139 -20.88 -2.07 -0.79
C GLU A 139 -21.25 -1.87 -2.27
N LYS A 140 -20.28 -1.44 -3.08
CA LYS A 140 -20.36 -1.27 -4.53
C LYS A 140 -19.07 -1.70 -5.20
N THR A 141 -19.19 -2.36 -6.35
CA THR A 141 -18.10 -2.56 -7.30
C THR A 141 -17.67 -1.24 -7.93
N VAL A 142 -16.48 -1.19 -8.53
CA VAL A 142 -15.96 0.04 -9.16
C VAL A 142 -16.89 0.60 -10.24
N ASP A 143 -17.62 -0.27 -10.95
CA ASP A 143 -18.54 0.11 -12.02
C ASP A 143 -19.89 0.66 -11.50
N GLU A 144 -20.22 0.37 -10.25
CA GLU A 144 -21.41 0.89 -9.56
C GLU A 144 -21.14 2.23 -8.87
N LEU A 145 -19.86 2.64 -8.76
CA LEU A 145 -19.49 3.92 -8.19
C LEU A 145 -19.83 5.06 -9.13
N ARG A 146 -20.43 6.11 -8.58
CA ARG A 146 -20.69 7.34 -9.33
C ARG A 146 -19.37 8.11 -9.43
N VAL A 147 -18.92 8.36 -10.65
CA VAL A 147 -17.65 9.06 -10.91
C VAL A 147 -17.93 10.53 -11.24
N GLU A 148 -17.29 11.43 -10.51
CA GLU A 148 -17.21 12.85 -10.87
C GLU A 148 -15.76 13.25 -11.11
N LYS A 149 -15.52 14.06 -12.14
CA LYS A 149 -14.20 14.59 -12.48
C LYS A 149 -14.21 16.12 -12.46
N ARG A 150 -13.27 16.73 -11.76
CA ARG A 150 -13.11 18.19 -11.68
C ARG A 150 -11.63 18.55 -11.58
N ASN A 151 -11.10 19.39 -12.47
CA ASN A 151 -9.78 20.02 -12.34
C ASN A 151 -8.60 19.08 -11.93
N GLY A 152 -8.46 17.91 -12.56
CA GLY A 152 -7.40 16.95 -12.20
C GLY A 152 -7.73 16.11 -10.96
N GLU A 153 -8.97 16.14 -10.51
CA GLU A 153 -9.47 15.33 -9.40
C GLU A 153 -10.55 14.38 -9.89
N TYR A 154 -10.56 13.18 -9.32
CA TYR A 154 -11.58 12.17 -9.53
C TYR A 154 -12.19 11.79 -8.19
N PHE A 155 -13.52 11.79 -8.14
CA PHE A 155 -14.32 11.42 -6.98
C PHE A 155 -15.16 10.20 -7.33
N PHE A 156 -14.93 9.09 -6.64
CA PHE A 156 -15.68 7.85 -6.79
C PHE A 156 -16.59 7.70 -5.58
N VAL A 157 -17.85 8.06 -5.75
CA VAL A 157 -18.82 8.10 -4.65
C VAL A 157 -19.42 6.71 -4.45
N ASP A 158 -19.24 6.16 -3.26
CA ASP A 158 -19.78 4.85 -2.88
C ASP A 158 -21.05 4.97 -2.03
N GLY A 159 -21.24 6.05 -1.29
CA GLY A 159 -22.37 6.18 -0.38
C GLY A 159 -22.50 7.56 0.24
N GLU A 160 -23.20 7.59 1.37
CA GLU A 160 -23.43 8.78 2.19
C GLU A 160 -23.19 8.42 3.67
N ARG A 161 -22.49 9.30 4.40
CA ARG A 161 -22.39 9.26 5.86
C ARG A 161 -22.50 10.67 6.39
N PHE A 162 -23.30 10.83 7.44
CA PHE A 162 -23.52 12.12 8.12
C PHE A 162 -24.03 13.25 7.21
N GLY A 163 -24.67 12.93 6.08
CA GLY A 163 -25.14 13.91 5.10
C GLY A 163 -24.15 14.24 4.00
N ASP A 164 -22.93 13.71 4.06
CA ASP A 164 -21.88 13.95 3.09
C ASP A 164 -21.60 12.70 2.23
N ALA A 165 -21.15 12.94 0.99
CA ALA A 165 -20.74 11.86 0.09
C ALA A 165 -19.50 11.14 0.62
N THR A 166 -19.53 9.81 0.61
CA THR A 166 -18.36 8.97 0.93
C THR A 166 -17.77 8.35 -0.32
N GLY A 167 -16.49 7.99 -0.25
CA GLY A 167 -15.83 7.26 -1.31
C GLY A 167 -14.38 7.66 -1.51
N TYR A 168 -13.88 7.51 -2.73
CA TYR A 168 -12.48 7.76 -3.04
C TYR A 168 -12.27 9.11 -3.69
N HIS A 169 -11.16 9.75 -3.31
CA HIS A 169 -10.66 10.96 -3.95
C HIS A 169 -9.24 10.70 -4.47
N ILE A 170 -9.05 10.99 -5.75
CA ILE A 170 -7.76 10.91 -6.44
C ILE A 170 -7.42 12.31 -6.92
N THR A 171 -6.23 12.79 -6.59
CA THR A 171 -5.67 14.05 -7.11
C THR A 171 -4.51 13.73 -8.05
N THR A 172 -4.47 14.40 -9.20
CA THR A 172 -3.37 14.28 -10.16
C THR A 172 -2.67 15.61 -10.40
N ASP A 173 -1.40 15.56 -10.82
CA ASP A 173 -0.72 16.72 -11.42
C ASP A 173 -1.12 16.92 -12.90
N ASP A 174 -0.55 17.95 -13.53
CA ASP A 174 -0.80 18.28 -14.94
C ASP A 174 -0.32 17.19 -15.93
N GLU A 175 0.58 16.31 -15.50
CA GLU A 175 1.06 15.17 -16.30
C GLU A 175 0.19 13.91 -16.06
N GLY A 176 -0.78 13.96 -15.15
CA GLY A 176 -1.62 12.84 -14.74
C GLY A 176 -0.97 11.93 -13.70
N ARG A 177 0.15 12.31 -13.07
CA ARG A 177 0.69 11.54 -11.95
C ARG A 177 -0.23 11.66 -10.75
N VAL A 178 -0.48 10.56 -10.06
CA VAL A 178 -1.28 10.57 -8.84
C VAL A 178 -0.46 11.19 -7.70
N THR A 179 -0.90 12.32 -7.18
CA THR A 179 -0.26 13.06 -6.07
C THR A 179 -1.00 12.88 -4.75
N GLY A 180 -2.28 12.54 -4.82
CA GLY A 180 -3.13 12.27 -3.66
C GLY A 180 -4.08 11.10 -3.94
N TYR A 181 -4.27 10.24 -2.95
CA TYR A 181 -5.27 9.19 -3.00
C TYR A 181 -5.76 8.84 -1.61
N GLU A 182 -7.06 8.97 -1.40
CA GLU A 182 -7.69 8.70 -0.12
C GLU A 182 -9.08 8.10 -0.27
N TYR A 183 -9.57 7.56 0.83
CA TYR A 183 -11.00 7.36 1.02
C TYR A 183 -11.43 8.35 2.08
N SER A 184 -12.56 9.01 1.86
CA SER A 184 -13.08 10.08 2.70
C SER A 184 -14.56 9.81 3.03
N TRP A 185 -14.97 10.27 4.20
CA TRP A 185 -16.40 10.36 4.55
C TRP A 185 -17.01 11.73 4.24
N GLU A 186 -16.20 12.67 3.75
CA GLU A 186 -16.57 14.06 3.49
C GLU A 186 -16.03 14.47 2.11
N LEU A 187 -16.50 13.83 1.04
CA LEU A 187 -16.11 14.21 -0.32
C LEU A 187 -16.75 15.55 -0.72
N PRO A 188 -16.04 16.44 -1.45
CA PRO A 188 -16.56 17.73 -1.90
C PRO A 188 -17.48 17.62 -3.13
N VAL A 189 -18.37 16.62 -3.13
CA VAL A 189 -19.37 16.34 -4.18
C VAL A 189 -20.70 15.98 -3.53
N ALA A 190 -21.78 16.01 -4.29
CA ALA A 190 -23.10 15.67 -3.74
C ALA A 190 -23.15 14.19 -3.33
N PRO A 191 -23.88 13.83 -2.25
CA PRO A 191 -24.17 12.42 -1.96
C PRO A 191 -25.00 11.80 -3.10
N PRO A 192 -25.01 10.46 -3.23
CA PRO A 192 -25.86 9.80 -4.22
C PRO A 192 -27.35 10.13 -3.97
N GLU A 193 -28.11 10.37 -5.06
CA GLU A 193 -29.56 10.53 -4.96
C GLU A 193 -30.19 9.18 -4.60
N ASN A 194 -30.98 9.14 -3.52
CA ASN A 194 -31.70 7.95 -3.05
C ASN A 194 -32.95 7.64 -3.89
#